data_AF-A0A1H0LAK9-F1
#
_entry.id   AF-A0A1H0LAK9-F1
#
_cell.length_a   1.000
_cell.length_b   1.000
_cell.length_c   1.000
_cell.angle_alpha   90.00
_cell.angle_beta   90.00
_cell.angle_gamma   90.00
#
_symmetry.space_group_name_H-M   'P 1'
#
loop_
_entity.id
_entity.type
_entity.pdbx_description
1 polymer ?
#
loop_
_entity_poly.entity_id
_entity_poly.type
_entity_poly.pdbx_seq_one_letter_code
_entity_poly.pdbx_strand_id
1 'polypeptide(L)' 'MKVFVVMRFDPMQCGACGNGKLDRIFTTIEEARTYVTMSGNRRGVSWEISERTVEEFAVKEKLAA' A
#
# COMPACT_ATOMS: atom_id res chain seq x y z
N MET A 1 2.48 -10.45 -11.84
CA MET A 1 1.28 -10.48 -10.95
C MET A 1 0.87 -9.04 -10.61
N LYS A 2 -0.42 -8.69 -10.60
CA LYS A 2 -0.88 -7.35 -10.15
C LYS A 2 -1.10 -7.33 -8.64
N VAL A 3 -0.75 -6.22 -8.00
CA VAL A 3 -1.01 -5.97 -6.58
C VAL A 3 -1.52 -4.53 -6.38
N PHE A 4 -2.27 -4.32 -5.31
CA PHE A 4 -2.87 -3.05 -4.95
C PHE A 4 -2.26 -2.58 -3.62
N VAL A 5 -1.48 -1.50 -3.70
CA VAL A 5 -0.73 -0.94 -2.57
C VAL A 5 -1.56 0.17 -1.93
N VAL A 6 -1.86 0.04 -0.65
CA VAL A 6 -2.58 1.04 0.14
C VAL A 6 -1.57 1.86 0.94
N MET A 7 -1.60 3.17 0.71
CA MET A 7 -0.79 4.17 1.39
C MET A 7 -1.67 4.99 2.33
N ARG A 8 -1.15 5.29 3.53
CA ARG A 8 -1.83 6.11 4.55
C ARG A 8 -1.09 7.42 4.78
N PHE A 9 -1.84 8.52 4.84
CA PHE A 9 -1.31 9.86 5.07
C PHE A 9 -1.94 10.44 6.33
N ASP A 10 -1.16 10.50 7.42
CA ASP A 10 -1.60 11.00 8.72
C ASP A 10 -1.06 12.43 8.96
N PRO A 11 -1.91 13.48 9.01
CA PRO A 11 -1.44 14.87 9.20
C PRO A 11 -0.94 15.14 10.62
N MET A 12 -1.28 14.28 11.59
CA MET A 12 -0.81 14.40 12.97
C MET A 12 0.59 13.81 13.19
N GLN A 13 1.16 13.08 12.22
CA GLN A 13 2.52 12.57 12.32
C GLN A 13 3.50 13.60 11.74
N CYS A 14 3.84 14.60 12.57
CA CYS A 14 4.94 15.56 12.40
C CYS A 14 4.90 16.46 11.15
N GLY A 15 4.39 17.69 11.33
CA GLY A 15 4.98 18.97 10.90
C GLY A 15 5.22 19.29 9.41
N ALA A 16 5.63 18.34 8.57
CA ALA A 16 6.01 18.61 7.18
C ALA A 16 6.14 17.34 6.30
N CYS A 17 5.83 16.15 6.81
CA CYS A 17 6.13 14.91 6.09
C CYS A 17 4.91 14.42 5.29
N GLY A 18 4.64 15.03 4.13
CA GLY A 18 3.67 14.57 3.14
C GLY A 18 4.02 13.24 2.45
N ASN A 19 4.87 12.40 3.08
CA ASN A 19 5.25 11.11 2.55
C ASN A 19 4.26 10.07 3.08
N GLY A 20 3.33 9.64 2.22
CA GLY A 20 2.43 8.54 2.51
C GLY A 20 3.21 7.33 3.00
N LYS A 21 2.73 6.68 4.05
CA LYS A 21 3.33 5.47 4.58
C LYS A 21 2.66 4.27 3.94
N LEU A 22 3.47 3.29 3.54
CA LEU A 22 2.93 1.99 3.16
C LEU A 22 2.17 1.42 4.35
N ASP A 23 0.91 1.11 4.14
CA ASP A 23 0.05 0.56 5.17
C ASP A 23 -0.21 -0.93 4.90
N ARG A 24 -0.67 -1.28 3.69
CA ARG A 24 -0.93 -2.68 3.32
C ARG A 24 -0.89 -2.93 1.81
N ILE A 25 -0.66 -4.18 1.40
CA ILE A 25 -0.69 -4.63 0.01
C ILE A 25 -1.75 -5.73 -0.14
N PHE A 26 -2.54 -5.67 -1.22
CA PHE A 26 -3.59 -6.62 -1.55
C PHE A 26 -3.41 -7.21 -2.94
N THR A 27 -3.97 -8.39 -3.18
CA THR A 27 -3.95 -9.03 -4.50
C THR A 27 -5.18 -8.68 -5.35
N THR A 28 -6.24 -8.17 -4.71
CA THR A 28 -7.47 -7.72 -5.38
C THR A 28 -7.81 -6.28 -5.00
N ILE A 29 -8.50 -5.56 -5.88
CA ILE A 29 -8.88 -4.16 -5.64
C ILE A 29 -10.06 -4.07 -4.65
N GLU A 30 -10.94 -5.07 -4.64
CA GLU A 30 -12.09 -5.16 -3.76
C GLU A 30 -11.67 -5.25 -2.29
N GLU A 31 -10.64 -6.05 -1.99
CA GLU A 31 -10.07 -6.14 -0.64
C GLU A 31 -9.43 -4.82 -0.21
N ALA A 32 -8.69 -4.16 -1.10
CA ALA A 32 -8.07 -2.86 -0.81
C ALA A 32 -9.13 -1.78 -0.53
N ARG A 33 -10.21 -1.72 -1.33
CA ARG A 33 -11.33 -0.78 -1.13
C ARG A 33 -12.09 -1.05 0.16
N THR A 34 -12.37 -2.32 0.44
CA THR A 34 -13.00 -2.75 1.69
C THR A 34 -12.14 -2.34 2.88
N TYR A 35 -10.83 -2.57 2.81
CA TYR A 35 -9.89 -2.18 3.85
C TYR A 35 -9.90 -0.68 4.12
N VAL A 36 -9.80 0.16 3.09
CA VAL A 36 -9.84 1.64 3.24
C VAL A 36 -11.18 2.09 3.83
N THR A 37 -12.29 1.51 3.37
CA THR A 37 -13.63 1.83 3.86
C THR A 37 -13.81 1.46 5.33
N MET A 38 -13.35 0.27 5.73
CA MET A 38 -13.41 -0.20 7.12
C MET A 38 -12.43 0.54 8.04
N SER A 39 -11.29 0.98 7.52
CA SER A 39 -10.27 1.72 8.28
C SER A 39 -10.69 3.15 8.62
N GLY A 40 -11.76 3.64 7.98
CA GLY A 40 -12.74 4.58 8.52
C GLY A 40 -12.27 5.71 9.45
N ASN A 41 -12.27 6.93 8.91
CA ASN A 41 -12.61 8.18 9.60
C ASN A 41 -11.77 8.61 10.82
N ARG A 42 -10.45 8.48 10.74
CA ARG A 42 -9.58 9.33 11.57
C ARG A 42 -9.50 10.72 10.95
N ARG A 43 -9.86 11.74 11.74
CA ARG A 43 -9.94 13.14 11.27
C ARG A 43 -8.59 13.57 10.68
N GLY A 44 -8.62 13.91 9.39
CA GLY A 44 -7.45 14.36 8.64
C GLY A 44 -6.65 13.25 7.95
N VAL A 45 -6.93 11.97 8.20
CA VAL A 45 -6.22 10.86 7.54
C VAL A 45 -6.76 10.66 6.13
N SER A 46 -5.89 10.68 5.13
CA SER A 46 -6.22 10.31 3.75
C SER A 46 -5.54 9.00 3.36
N TRP A 47 -6.14 8.33 2.37
CA TRP A 47 -5.70 7.02 1.88
C TRP A 47 -5.56 7.08 0.37
N GLU A 48 -4.55 6.40 -0.16
CA GLU A 48 -4.33 6.25 -1.60
C GLU A 48 -4.16 4.76 -1.93
N ILE A 49 -4.80 4.29 -3.00
CA ILE A 49 -4.62 2.93 -3.52
C ILE A 49 -3.89 3.04 -4.87
N SER A 50 -2.71 2.44 -4.97
CA SER A 50 -1.87 2.42 -6.17
C SER A 50 -1.81 1.00 -6.73
N GLU A 51 -2.17 0.82 -8.01
CA GLU A 51 -1.97 -0.45 -8.72
C GLU A 51 -0.50 -0.59 -9.12
N ARG A 52 0.11 -1.72 -8.80
CA ARG A 52 1.50 -2.06 -9.17
C ARG A 52 1.55 -3.41 -9.84
N THR A 53 2.32 -3.49 -10.92
CA THR A 53 2.66 -4.76 -11.55
C THR A 53 3.95 -5.26 -10.92
N VAL A 54 3.87 -6.39 -10.22
CA VAL A 54 5.04 -7.16 -9.81
C VAL A 54 5.45 -7.99 -11.02
N GLU A 55 6.49 -7.56 -11.71
CA GLU A 55 7.23 -8.45 -12.59
C GLU A 55 7.87 -9.51 -11.70
N GLU A 56 7.71 -10.79 -12.05
CA GLU A 56 8.42 -11.87 -11.37
C GLU A 56 9.92 -11.61 -11.54
N PHE A 57 10.54 -10.96 -10.56
CA PHE A 57 11.97 -11.11 -10.37
C PHE A 57 12.16 -12.58 -10.04
N ALA A 58 12.43 -13.33 -11.10
CA ALA A 58 12.73 -14.73 -11.06
C ALA A 58 13.67 -14.96 -9.88
N VAL A 59 13.24 -15.87 -9.00
CA VAL A 59 14.08 -16.52 -8.00
C VAL A 59 15.21 -17.20 -8.77
N LYS A 60 16.24 -16.42 -9.14
CA LYS A 60 17.47 -16.84 -9.82
C LYS A 60 18.68 -16.42 -9.00
N GLU A 61 18.52 -16.27 -7.69
CA GLU A 61 19.63 -16.35 -6.74
C GLU A 61 19.46 -17.62 -5.92
N LYS A 62 20.46 -18.51 -6.00
CA LYS A 62 20.61 -19.82 -5.32
C LYS A 62 20.21 -21.09 -6.08
N LEU A 63 20.51 -21.16 -7.38
CA LEU A 63 20.83 -22.44 -8.06
C LEU A 63 22.24 -22.40 -8.70
N ALA A 64 23.10 -21.51 -8.18
CA ALA A 64 24.51 -21.37 -8.56
C ALA A 64 25.40 -21.22 -7.31
N ALA A 65 25.11 -22.01 -6.27
CA ALA A 65 26.02 -22.24 -5.13
C ALA A 65 26.30 -23.74 -5.04
#